data_AF-A0A5B1M5G0-F1
#
_entry.id   AF-A0A5B1M5G0-F1
#
_cell.length_a   1.000
_cell.length_b   1.000
_cell.length_c   1.000
_cell.angle_alpha   90.00
_cell.angle_beta   90.00
_cell.angle_gamma   90.00
#
_symmetry.space_group_name_H-M   'P 1'
#
loop_
_entity.id
_entity.type
_entity.pdbx_description
1 polymer ?
#
loop_
_entity_poly.entity_id
_entity_poly.type
_entity_poly.pdbx_seq_one_letter_code
_entity_poly.pdbx_strand_id
1 'polypeptide(L)'
;MARKSDAFVPYATPEELAKGKRRAARYLVIAAAALVLAVVADRVVADEHLRQVYLLAGLLHLVAAVGPILRITRTGELEPVE
;
A
#
# COMPACT_ATOMS: atom_id res chain seq x y z
N MET A 1 -5.43 -21.31 14.19
CA MET A 1 -4.82 -19.99 14.47
C MET A 1 -4.04 -19.54 13.25
N ALA A 2 -4.53 -18.56 12.50
CA ALA A 2 -3.81 -18.04 11.34
C ALA A 2 -2.54 -17.32 11.81
N ARG A 3 -1.36 -17.86 11.48
CA ARG A 3 -0.07 -17.20 11.75
C ARG A 3 -0.14 -15.79 11.16
N LYS A 4 0.03 -14.79 12.03
CA LYS A 4 0.21 -13.38 11.63
C LYS A 4 1.31 -13.39 10.56
N SER A 5 0.97 -12.97 9.34
CA SER A 5 1.94 -12.98 8.25
C SER A 5 3.02 -11.95 8.59
N ASP A 6 4.18 -12.44 9.01
CA ASP A 6 5.25 -11.57 9.46
C ASP A 6 5.78 -10.77 8.26
N ALA A 7 5.88 -9.45 8.41
CA ALA A 7 6.30 -8.57 7.32
C ALA A 7 7.75 -8.86 6.87
N PHE A 8 8.51 -9.58 7.70
CA PHE A 8 9.92 -9.89 7.50
C PHE A 8 10.18 -11.25 6.86
N VAL A 9 9.17 -12.12 6.77
CA VAL A 9 9.30 -13.47 6.20
C VAL A 9 8.98 -13.41 4.71
N PRO A 10 9.76 -14.02 3.80
CA PRO A 10 9.44 -14.08 2.37
C PRO A 10 8.04 -14.67 2.08
N TYR A 11 7.51 -14.45 0.87
CA TYR A 11 6.33 -15.21 0.42
C TYR A 11 6.73 -16.65 0.11
N ALA A 12 5.85 -17.60 0.44
CA ALA A 12 6.15 -19.02 0.26
C ALA A 12 5.84 -19.50 -1.16
N THR A 13 4.92 -18.84 -1.87
CA THR A 13 4.45 -19.26 -3.20
C THR A 13 4.32 -18.08 -4.17
N PRO A 14 4.34 -18.34 -5.50
CA PRO A 14 4.12 -17.30 -6.52
C PRO A 14 2.76 -16.61 -6.38
N GLU A 15 1.71 -17.34 -6.01
CA GLU A 15 0.37 -16.77 -5.80
C GLU A 15 0.32 -15.79 -4.62
N GLU A 16 0.99 -16.13 -3.51
CA GLU A 16 1.11 -15.23 -2.36
C GLU A 16 1.90 -13.97 -2.70
N LEU A 17 2.98 -14.11 -3.48
CA LEU A 17 3.77 -12.98 -3.98
C LEU A 17 2.91 -12.08 -4.88
N ALA A 18 2.13 -12.66 -5.80
CA ALA A 18 1.22 -11.91 -6.66
C ALA A 18 0.15 -11.16 -5.84
N LYS A 19 -0.41 -11.80 -4.80
CA LYS A 19 -1.35 -11.16 -3.86
C LYS A 19 -0.69 -10.03 -3.08
N GLY A 20 0.55 -10.22 -2.65
CA GLY A 20 1.40 -9.21 -2.02
C GLY A 20 1.61 -7.98 -2.89
N LYS A 21 2.04 -8.19 -4.14
CA LYS A 21 2.22 -7.14 -5.15
C LYS A 21 0.93 -6.36 -5.41
N ARG A 22 -0.20 -7.07 -5.62
CA ARG A 22 -1.52 -6.43 -5.80
C ARG A 22 -1.93 -5.60 -4.58
N ARG A 23 -1.68 -6.10 -3.37
CA ARG A 23 -1.99 -5.37 -2.13
C ARG A 23 -1.14 -4.12 -1.97
N ALA A 24 0.17 -4.22 -2.22
CA ALA A 24 1.08 -3.07 -2.22
C ALA A 24 0.62 -2.02 -3.24
N ALA A 25 0.33 -2.43 -4.47
CA ALA A 25 -0.15 -1.54 -5.53
C ALA A 25 -1.45 -0.83 -5.13
N ARG A 26 -2.43 -1.55 -4.56
CA ARG A 26 -3.68 -0.94 -4.08
C ARG A 26 -3.41 0.14 -3.02
N TYR A 27 -2.57 -0.12 -2.04
CA TYR A 27 -2.23 0.88 -1.02
C TYR A 27 -1.57 2.12 -1.64
N LEU A 28 -0.63 1.93 -2.57
CA LEU A 28 0.01 3.04 -3.27
C LEU A 28 -0.98 3.84 -4.12
N VAL A 29 -1.90 3.18 -4.84
CA VAL A 29 -2.94 3.85 -5.63
C VAL A 29 -3.88 4.67 -4.74
N ILE A 30 -4.33 4.10 -3.62
CA ILE A 30 -5.20 4.83 -2.68
C ILE A 30 -4.44 6.03 -2.08
N ALA A 31 -3.17 5.85 -1.72
CA ALA A 31 -2.35 6.95 -1.23
C ALA A 31 -2.22 8.08 -2.26
N ALA A 32 -1.93 7.74 -3.52
CA ALA A 32 -1.84 8.72 -4.59
C ALA A 32 -3.18 9.46 -4.81
N ALA A 33 -4.30 8.74 -4.84
CA ALA A 33 -5.62 9.34 -4.96
C ALA A 33 -5.93 10.28 -3.79
N ALA A 34 -5.59 9.88 -2.56
CA ALA A 34 -5.78 10.71 -1.38
C ALA A 34 -4.92 11.99 -1.43
N LEU A 35 -3.68 11.92 -1.91
CA LEU A 35 -2.85 13.12 -2.12
C LEU A 35 -3.46 14.06 -3.17
N VAL A 36 -3.98 13.53 -4.27
CA VAL A 36 -4.70 14.34 -5.28
C VAL A 36 -5.92 15.00 -4.66
N LEU A 37 -6.72 14.27 -3.89
CA LEU A 37 -7.89 14.82 -3.19
C LEU A 37 -7.50 15.88 -2.15
N ALA A 38 -6.38 15.73 -1.46
CA ALA A 38 -5.86 16.74 -0.54
C ALA A 38 -5.52 18.05 -1.28
N VAL A 39 -4.90 17.96 -2.47
CA VAL A 39 -4.63 19.13 -3.32
C VAL A 39 -5.93 19.77 -3.81
N VAL A 40 -6.93 18.98 -4.22
CA VAL A 40 -8.23 19.51 -4.63
C VAL A 40 -8.97 20.17 -3.47
N ALA A 41 -8.94 19.57 -2.27
CA ALA A 41 -9.54 20.15 -1.07
C ALA A 41 -8.91 21.52 -0.73
N ASP A 42 -7.58 21.61 -0.83
CA ASP A 42 -6.83 22.85 -0.60
C ASP A 42 -7.13 23.92 -1.66
N ARG A 43 -7.13 23.55 -2.94
CA ARG A 43 -7.17 24.50 -4.06
C ARG A 43 -8.56 24.88 -4.56
N VAL A 44 -9.55 24.00 -4.38
CA VAL A 44 -10.89 24.17 -4.97
C VAL A 44 -11.95 24.34 -3.89
N VAL A 45 -11.87 23.55 -2.81
CA VAL A 45 -12.88 23.56 -1.74
C VAL A 45 -12.52 24.56 -0.63
N ALA A 46 -11.22 24.84 -0.44
CA ALA A 46 -10.68 25.63 0.65
C ALA A 46 -11.08 25.11 2.05
N ASP A 47 -11.21 23.78 2.17
CA ASP A 47 -11.54 23.10 3.43
C ASP A 47 -10.28 22.43 4.02
N GLU A 48 -9.77 23.04 5.08
CA GLU A 48 -8.60 22.59 5.82
C GLU A 48 -8.81 21.23 6.50
N HIS A 49 -10.01 20.97 7.02
CA HIS A 49 -10.30 19.70 7.67
C HIS A 49 -10.30 18.57 6.66
N LEU A 50 -10.93 18.78 5.51
CA LEU A 50 -10.97 17.82 4.43
C LEU A 50 -9.56 17.53 3.87
N ARG A 51 -8.72 18.57 3.72
CA ARG A 51 -7.31 18.43 3.38
C ARG A 51 -6.57 17.53 4.36
N GLN A 52 -6.70 17.78 5.66
CA GLN A 52 -6.04 16.99 6.71
C GLN A 52 -6.47 15.53 6.70
N VAL A 53 -7.77 15.26 6.52
CA VAL A 53 -8.30 13.90 6.43
C VAL A 53 -7.68 13.15 5.25
N TYR A 54 -7.60 13.80 4.08
CA TYR A 54 -6.99 13.18 2.90
C TYR A 54 -5.47 12.99 3.04
N LEU A 55 -4.75 13.93 3.65
CA LEU A 55 -3.34 13.77 3.95
C LEU A 55 -3.09 12.61 4.91
N LEU A 56 -3.87 12.51 5.97
CA LEU A 56 -3.78 11.41 6.93
C LEU A 56 -4.10 10.07 6.27
N ALA A 57 -5.16 10.02 5.46
CA ALA A 57 -5.50 8.82 4.68
C ALA A 57 -4.35 8.42 3.75
N GLY A 58 -3.77 9.38 3.02
CA GLY A 58 -2.61 9.15 2.16
C GLY A 58 -1.42 8.58 2.92
N LEU A 59 -1.08 9.18 4.07
CA LEU A 59 0.01 8.73 4.92
C LEU A 59 -0.21 7.30 5.45
N LEU A 60 -1.41 7.00 5.95
CA LEU A 60 -1.75 5.67 6.47
C LEU A 60 -1.60 4.60 5.38
N HIS A 61 -2.03 4.89 4.15
CA HIS A 61 -1.91 3.96 3.04
C HIS A 61 -0.46 3.80 2.56
N LEU A 62 0.35 4.87 2.58
CA LEU A 62 1.80 4.76 2.32
C LEU A 62 2.48 3.86 3.35
N VAL A 63 2.22 4.06 4.65
CA VAL A 63 2.78 3.23 5.72
C VAL A 63 2.32 1.78 5.60
N ALA A 64 1.04 1.56 5.29
CA ALA A 64 0.50 0.21 5.07
C ALA A 64 1.14 -0.51 3.86
N ALA A 65 1.65 0.22 2.87
CA ALA A 65 2.36 -0.34 1.73
C ALA A 65 3.79 -0.81 2.07
N VAL A 66 4.43 -0.24 3.10
CA VAL A 66 5.83 -0.55 3.48
C VAL A 66 6.02 -2.03 3.78
N GLY A 67 5.15 -2.64 4.61
CA GLY A 67 5.27 -4.06 4.96
C GLY A 67 5.25 -4.99 3.74
N PRO A 68 4.21 -4.93 2.89
CA PRO A 68 4.17 -5.65 1.63
C PRO A 68 5.38 -5.37 0.72
N ILE A 69 5.82 -4.12 0.56
CA ILE A 69 6.97 -3.77 -0.28
C ILE A 69 8.25 -4.43 0.25
N LEU A 70 8.56 -4.27 1.54
CA LEU A 70 9.72 -4.90 2.16
C LEU A 70 9.69 -6.43 1.99
N ARG A 71 8.51 -7.03 2.12
CA ARG A 71 8.33 -8.46 1.94
C ARG A 71 8.54 -8.90 0.49
N ILE A 72 8.03 -8.15 -0.49
CA ILE A 72 8.27 -8.38 -1.93
C ILE A 72 9.77 -8.29 -2.23
N THR A 73 10.44 -7.21 -1.80
CA THR A 73 11.87 -6.98 -2.05
C THR A 73 12.73 -8.10 -1.48
N ARG A 74 12.36 -8.67 -0.32
CA ARG A 74 13.08 -9.82 0.27
C ARG A 74 12.76 -11.16 -0.37
N THR A 75 11.58 -11.32 -0.98
CA THR A 75 11.19 -12.58 -1.62
C THR A 75 11.93 -12.79 -2.94
N GLY A 76 12.25 -11.70 -3.66
CA GLY A 76 12.82 -11.79 -5.00
C GLY A 76 11.79 -12.25 -6.05
N GLU A 77 12.27 -12.68 -7.22
CA GLU A 77 11.42 -13.26 -8.26
C GLU A 77 11.29 -14.77 -8.03
N LEU A 78 10.05 -15.22 -7.83
CA LEU A 78 9.70 -16.63 -7.89
C LEU A 78 9.22 -16.90 -9.32
N GLU A 79 9.82 -17.87 -10.00
CA GLU A 79 9.34 -18.31 -11.31
C GLU A 79 7.88 -18.81 -11.17
N PRO A 80 6.96 -18.39 -12.06
CA PRO A 80 5.63 -18.97 -12.09
C PRO A 80 5.75 -20.45 -12.47
N VAL A 81 5.09 -21.32 -11.71
CA VAL A 81 4.93 -22.74 -12.08
C VAL A 81 4.04 -22.77 -13.32
N GLU A 82 4.59 -23.18 -14.46
CA GLU A 82 3.87 -23.40 -15.73
C GLU A 82 2.78 -24.47 -15.61
#